data_AF-X1FV00-F1
#
_entry.id   AF-X1FV00-F1
#
_cell.length_a   1.000
_cell.length_b   1.000
_cell.length_c   1.000
_cell.angle_alpha   90.00
_cell.angle_beta   90.00
_cell.angle_gamma   90.00
#
_symmetry.space_group_name_H-M   'P 1'
#
loop_
_entity.id
_entity.type
_entity.pdbx_description
1 polymer ?
#
loop_
_entity_poly.entity_id
_entity_poly.type
_entity_poly.pdbx_seq_one_letter_code
_entity_poly.pdbx_strand_id
1 'polypeptide(L)' 'QQAIMGKLELICQKEDVHAGAESLRLIARAATGSLRDAENILQRLLTCYGNQIDFSQVQTALGLTGDENQTADTST' A
#
# COMPACT_ATOMS: atom_id res chain seq x y z
N GLN A 1 -3.46 -2.68 -16.17
CA GLN A 1 -3.08 -2.08 -14.87
C GLN A 1 -2.31 -0.77 -14.97
N GLN A 2 -1.62 -0.45 -16.08
CA GLN A 2 -0.89 0.83 -16.22
C GLN A 2 -1.76 2.08 -16.01
N ALA A 3 -3.03 2.06 -16.46
CA ALA A 3 -3.96 3.17 -16.21
C ALA A 3 -4.22 3.42 -14.71
N ILE A 4 -4.28 2.37 -13.89
CA ILE A 4 -4.49 2.49 -12.45
C ILE A 4 -3.21 3.02 -11.79
N MET A 5 -2.04 2.50 -12.17
CA MET A 5 -0.76 3.02 -11.67
C MET A 5 -0.62 4.52 -11.94
N GLY A 6 -0.89 4.97 -13.17
CA GLY A 6 -0.82 6.40 -13.51
C GLY A 6 -1.81 7.26 -12.71
N LYS A 7 -2.98 6.71 -12.34
CA LYS A 7 -3.92 7.41 -11.45
C LYS A 7 -3.41 7.49 -10.01
N LEU A 8 -2.83 6.41 -9.49
CA LEU A 8 -2.21 6.40 -8.16
C LEU A 8 -1.01 7.36 -8.09
N GLU A 9 -0.16 7.40 -9.12
CA GLU A 9 0.95 8.35 -9.20
C GLU A 9 0.48 9.80 -9.15
N LEU A 10 -0.60 10.13 -9.86
CA LEU A 10 -1.21 11.46 -9.82
C LEU A 10 -1.76 11.82 -8.44
N ILE A 11 -2.36 10.86 -7.72
CA ILE A 11 -2.82 11.07 -6.34
C ILE A 11 -1.63 11.31 -5.43
N CYS A 12 -0.60 10.47 -5.53
CA CYS A 12 0.61 10.61 -4.73
C CYS A 12 1.29 11.97 -4.92
N GLN A 13 1.37 12.46 -6.16
CA GLN A 13 1.92 13.79 -6.45
C GLN A 13 1.08 14.93 -5.86
N LYS A 14 -0.25 14.79 -5.85
CA LYS A 14 -1.16 15.83 -5.31
C LYS A 14 -1.10 15.91 -3.78
N GLU A 15 -0.97 14.76 -3.14
CA GLU A 15 -1.01 14.61 -1.68
C GLU A 15 0.39 14.65 -1.04
N ASP A 16 1.44 14.95 -1.82
CA ASP A 16 2.84 14.92 -1.40
C ASP A 16 3.25 13.57 -0.76
N VAL A 17 2.87 12.48 -1.43
CA VAL A 17 3.14 11.11 -1.00
C VAL A 17 4.30 10.55 -1.80
N HIS A 18 5.32 10.06 -1.09
CA HIS A 18 6.43 9.33 -1.68
C HIS A 18 6.15 7.83 -1.62
N ALA A 19 5.78 7.27 -2.78
CA ALA A 19 5.60 5.83 -2.97
C ALA A 19 6.37 5.38 -4.21
N GLY A 20 7.13 4.28 -4.08
CA GLY A 20 7.88 3.70 -5.19
C GLY A 20 6.98 3.05 -6.26
N ALA A 21 7.47 2.98 -7.50
CA ALA A 21 6.73 2.40 -8.62
C ALA A 21 6.32 0.93 -8.39
N GLU A 22 7.17 0.13 -7.73
CA GLU A 22 6.85 -1.26 -7.38
C GLU A 22 5.73 -1.35 -6.33
N SER A 23 5.69 -0.41 -5.37
CA SER A 23 4.60 -0.30 -4.39
C SER A 23 3.27 0.00 -5.08
N LEU A 24 3.26 1.00 -5.98
CA LEU A 24 2.06 1.37 -6.73
C LEU A 24 1.60 0.25 -7.68
N ARG A 25 2.54 -0.47 -8.29
CA ARG A 25 2.25 -1.65 -9.11
C ARG A 25 1.59 -2.74 -8.28
N LEU A 26 2.09 -3.01 -7.08
CA LEU A 26 1.54 -4.03 -6.19
C LEU A 26 0.11 -3.68 -5.75
N ILE A 27 -0.14 -2.41 -5.41
CA ILE A 27 -1.49 -1.91 -5.10
C ILE A 27 -2.43 -2.09 -6.31
N ALA A 28 -2.02 -1.64 -7.49
CA ALA A 28 -2.82 -1.78 -8.71
C ALA A 28 -3.10 -3.25 -9.06
N ARG A 29 -2.19 -4.16 -8.71
CA ARG A 29 -2.38 -5.60 -8.86
C ARG A 29 -3.40 -6.17 -7.87
N ALA A 30 -3.28 -5.83 -6.60
CA ALA A 30 -4.20 -6.25 -5.55
C ALA A 30 -5.63 -5.75 -5.78
N ALA A 31 -5.77 -4.58 -6.39
CA ALA A 31 -7.08 -4.00 -6.72
C ALA A 31 -7.81 -4.70 -7.89
N THR A 32 -7.20 -5.70 -8.55
CA THR A 32 -7.82 -6.52 -9.61
C THR A 32 -8.49 -5.75 -10.76
N GLY A 33 -8.04 -4.53 -11.05
CA GLY A 33 -8.59 -3.68 -12.12
C GLY A 33 -9.58 -2.60 -11.66
N SER A 34 -9.88 -2.54 -10.37
CA SER A 34 -10.73 -1.51 -9.76
C SER A 34 -9.91 -0.33 -9.27
N LEU A 35 -10.12 0.86 -9.84
CA LEU A 35 -9.43 2.07 -9.35
C LEU A 35 -9.86 2.40 -7.92
N ARG A 36 -11.14 2.23 -7.58
CA ARG A 36 -11.67 2.49 -6.24
C ARG A 36 -10.98 1.64 -5.18
N ASP A 37 -10.74 0.38 -5.47
CA ASP A 37 -10.04 -0.51 -4.52
C ASP A 37 -8.57 -0.14 -4.38
N ALA A 38 -7.94 0.27 -5.48
CA ALA A 38 -6.56 0.78 -5.45
C ALA A 38 -6.45 2.06 -4.59
N GLU A 39 -7.39 2.99 -4.74
CA GLU A 39 -7.48 4.20 -3.91
C GLU A 39 -7.73 3.87 -2.44
N ASN A 40 -8.64 2.93 -2.14
CA ASN A 40 -8.90 2.49 -0.77
C ASN A 40 -7.64 1.92 -0.09
N ILE A 41 -6.87 1.10 -0.80
CA ILE A 41 -5.61 0.52 -0.30
C ILE A 41 -4.59 1.64 -0.04
N LEU A 42 -4.44 2.58 -0.99
CA LEU A 42 -3.53 3.72 -0.84
C LEU A 42 -3.91 4.59 0.36
N GLN A 43 -5.19 4.93 0.51
CA GLN A 43 -5.69 5.73 1.65
C GLN A 43 -5.46 5.05 3.00
N ARG A 44 -5.61 3.72 3.06
CA ARG A 44 -5.25 2.95 4.24
C ARG A 44 -3.76 3.07 4.56
N LEU A 45 -2.89 2.92 3.55
CA LEU A 45 -1.45 3.06 3.73
C LEU A 45 -1.07 4.46 4.23
N LEU A 46 -1.67 5.50 3.67
CA LEU A 46 -1.48 6.88 4.13
C LEU A 46 -1.92 7.08 5.58
N THR A 47 -3.05 6.48 5.97
CA THR A 47 -3.55 6.55 7.34
C THR A 47 -2.63 5.83 8.33
N CYS A 48 -2.01 4.72 7.92
CA CYS A 48 -1.15 3.90 8.78
C CYS A 48 0.31 4.39 8.86
N TYR A 49 0.87 4.84 7.74
CA TYR A 49 2.31 5.12 7.59
C TYR A 49 2.62 6.57 7.22
N GLY A 50 1.59 7.38 6.92
CA GLY A 50 1.74 8.75 6.46
C GLY A 50 2.19 8.84 5.02
N ASN A 51 2.91 9.91 4.69
CA ASN A 51 3.27 10.27 3.32
C ASN A 51 4.47 9.49 2.76
N GLN A 52 5.15 8.67 3.55
CA GLN A 52 6.24 7.81 3.09
C GLN A 52 5.76 6.36 3.06
N ILE A 53 5.61 5.80 1.86
CA ILE A 53 5.13 4.42 1.67
C ILE A 53 6.22 3.55 1.05
N ASP A 54 6.74 2.65 1.87
CA ASP A 54 7.71 1.63 1.47
C ASP A 54 7.04 0.36 0.92
N PHE A 55 7.78 -0.39 0.11
CA PHE A 55 7.28 -1.63 -0.49
C PHE A 55 6.90 -2.69 0.56
N SER A 56 7.64 -2.80 1.66
CA SER A 56 7.32 -3.70 2.78
C SER A 56 5.98 -3.36 3.43
N GLN A 57 5.71 -2.08 3.66
CA GLN A 57 4.45 -1.59 4.23
C GLN A 57 3.26 -1.94 3.33
N VAL A 58 3.42 -1.83 2.01
CA VAL A 58 2.39 -2.26 1.05
C VAL A 58 2.15 -3.77 1.14
N GLN A 59 3.20 -4.58 1.23
CA GLN A 59 3.06 -6.03 1.41
C GLN A 59 2.33 -6.36 2.71
N THR A 60 2.67 -5.69 3.81
CA THR A 60 1.99 -5.87 5.11
C THR A 60 0.53 -5.45 5.06
N ALA A 61 0.20 -4.31 4.47
CA ALA A 61 -1.19 -3.85 4.34
C ALA A 61 -2.05 -4.78 3.47
N LEU A 62 -1.43 -5.50 2.53
CA LEU A 62 -2.07 -6.50 1.68
C LEU A 62 -2.06 -7.91 2.27
N GLY A 63 -1.48 -8.11 3.47
CA GLY A 63 -1.36 -9.43 4.10
C GLY A 63 -0.42 -10.39 3.35
N LEU A 64 0.54 -9.85 2.59
CA LEU A 64 1.51 -10.61 1.79
C LEU A 64 2.81 -10.91 2.55
N THR A 65 3.08 -10.19 3.64
CA THR A 65 4.11 -10.62 4.61
C THR A 65 3.53 -11.79 5.40
N GLY A 66 4.04 -12.99 5.15
CA GLY A 66 3.74 -14.16 5.98
C GLY A 66 4.09 -13.86 7.43
N ASP A 67 3.18 -14.23 8.32
CA ASP A 67 3.34 -14.24 9.78
C ASP A 67 4.80 -14.26 10.27
N GLU A 68 5.27 -13.15 10.82
CA GLU A 68 6.50 -13.10 11.63
C GLU A 68 6.33 -12.29 12.93
N ASN A 69 5.10 -12.16 13.48
CA ASN A 69 4.94 -11.97 14.93
C ASN A 69 3.48 -12.08 15.44
N GLN A 70 2.96 -13.30 15.52
CA GLN A 70 2.18 -13.71 16.68
C GLN A 70 3.09 -14.46 17.67
N THR A 71 4.02 -13.80 18.36
CA THR A 71 4.55 -14.26 19.67
C THR A 71 5.34 -13.15 20.35
N ALA A 72 4.66 -12.21 21.00
CA ALA A 72 5.24 -11.47 22.12
C ALA A 72 4.14 -11.06 23.12
N ASP A 73 3.25 -12.00 23.45
CA ASP A 73 2.63 -11.98 24.78
C ASP A 73 3.55 -12.79 25.69
N THR A 74 4.55 -12.11 26.26
CA THR A 74 5.25 -12.59 27.45
C THR A 74 4.30 -12.45 28.63
N SER A 75 3.43 -13.43 28.83
CA SER A 75 2.78 -13.61 30.11
C SER A 75 3.84 -13.97 31.16
N THR A 76 4.11 -13.01 32.05
CA THR A 76 4.79 -13.16 33.34
C THR A 76 3.77 -13.61 34.38
#